data_AF-A0A3Q8XUC8-F1
#
_entry.id   AF-A0A3Q8XUC8-F1
#
_cell.length_a   1.000
_cell.length_b   1.000
_cell.length_c   1.000
_cell.angle_alpha   90.00
_cell.angle_beta   90.00
_cell.angle_gamma   90.00
#
_symmetry.space_group_name_H-M   'P 1'
#
loop_
_entity.id
_entity.type
_entity.pdbx_description
1 polymer ?
#
loop_
_entity_poly.entity_id
_entity_poly.type
_entity_poly.pdbx_seq_one_letter_code
_entity_poly.pdbx_strand_id
1 'polypeptide(L)'
;MTRLLLASACASAVILLPMAGAHAQTDTVLVPADDASGGATDQGASSTSNAALAEDDKQAPIPFEGGQLTITQQEEDGERVLAFDGKQLASNYDVFFDRIVEVGGVKVALVDVGDGGNQCGPAKVIVWKPEGGTIQSTTVEQDECGAPPAAVSDAAIYFVPYLLPGASKPALQWSPTGGLSTSGSLTYMPEPGTDWKDVDPSKYDNIIDAFHNEAVYWQAETLLGKDMPDMATSLLVGGGTEKTASGAFYASGCVPHDCGGNDGFMAVDPASHKLYFARRGDNGEPNTWPPVKTWPTDVKEAMDKAQGTAN
;
A
#
# COMPACT_ATOMS: atom_id res chain seq x y z
N MET A 1 -12.81 -64.58 6.37
CA MET A 1 -12.61 -64.54 7.83
C MET A 1 -11.12 -64.48 8.12
N THR A 2 -10.59 -63.31 8.44
CA THR A 2 -9.48 -63.07 9.40
C THR A 2 -9.19 -61.57 9.41
N ARG A 3 -9.45 -60.93 10.54
CA ARG A 3 -9.04 -59.55 10.85
C ARG A 3 -7.62 -59.62 11.41
N LEU A 4 -6.69 -58.81 10.90
CA LEU A 4 -5.43 -58.50 11.58
C LEU A 4 -5.46 -57.03 11.98
N LEU A 5 -5.48 -56.79 13.29
CA LEU A 5 -5.22 -55.50 13.91
C LEU A 5 -3.72 -55.43 14.20
N LEU A 6 -3.02 -54.46 13.62
CA LEU A 6 -1.66 -54.09 13.99
C LEU A 6 -1.73 -52.68 14.58
N ALA A 7 -1.66 -52.62 15.90
CA ALA A 7 -1.35 -51.41 16.64
C ALA A 7 0.17 -51.21 16.58
N SER A 8 0.62 -50.11 16.00
CA SER A 8 2.02 -49.68 16.06
C SER A 8 2.06 -48.31 16.73
N ALA A 9 2.65 -48.28 17.93
CA ALA A 9 2.94 -47.07 18.67
C ALA A 9 4.15 -46.37 18.01
N CYS A 10 3.98 -45.13 17.57
CA CYS A 10 5.09 -44.27 17.17
C CYS A 10 5.44 -43.34 18.34
N ALA A 11 6.67 -43.48 18.84
CA ALA A 11 7.26 -42.62 19.84
C ALA A 11 7.61 -41.25 19.21
N SER A 12 7.12 -40.18 19.82
CA SER A 12 7.49 -38.80 19.47
C SER A 12 8.85 -38.45 20.07
N ALA A 13 9.86 -38.24 19.22
CA ALA A 13 11.11 -37.59 19.61
C ALA A 13 10.96 -36.07 19.45
N VAL A 14 10.96 -35.34 20.56
CA VAL A 14 11.01 -33.88 20.59
C VAL A 14 12.48 -33.47 20.50
N ILE A 15 12.86 -32.80 19.40
CA ILE A 15 14.15 -32.14 19.27
C ILE A 15 13.95 -30.66 19.59
N LEU A 16 14.50 -30.23 20.73
CA LEU A 16 14.61 -28.82 21.14
C LEU A 16 15.80 -28.19 20.41
N LEU A 17 15.52 -27.17 19.58
CA LEU A 17 16.53 -26.27 19.02
C LEU A 17 16.49 -24.93 19.79
N PRO A 18 17.65 -24.34 20.15
CA PRO A 18 17.70 -23.04 20.81
C PRO A 18 17.46 -21.91 19.81
N MET A 19 16.48 -21.05 20.12
CA MET A 19 16.24 -19.77 19.46
C MET A 19 17.35 -18.80 19.84
N ALA A 20 18.24 -18.47 18.91
CA ALA A 20 19.11 -17.31 19.01
C ALA A 20 18.32 -16.07 18.57
N GLY A 21 18.00 -15.19 19.53
CA GLY A 21 17.36 -13.91 19.26
C GLY A 21 18.32 -12.96 18.56
N ALA A 22 17.94 -12.49 17.38
CA ALA A 22 18.55 -11.33 16.75
C ALA A 22 17.80 -10.09 17.21
N HIS A 23 18.39 -9.35 18.14
CA HIS A 23 18.00 -7.97 18.44
C HIS A 23 18.55 -7.08 17.32
N ALA A 24 17.68 -6.54 16.47
CA ALA A 24 18.02 -5.42 15.63
C ALA A 24 18.00 -4.15 16.50
N GLN A 25 19.19 -3.63 16.83
CA GLN A 25 19.34 -2.29 17.40
C GLN A 25 19.16 -1.27 16.27
N THR A 26 18.16 -0.42 16.40
CA THR A 26 18.05 0.83 15.63
C THR A 26 18.91 1.89 16.30
N ASP A 27 19.99 2.28 15.63
CA ASP A 27 20.79 3.46 15.99
C ASP A 27 19.97 4.73 15.67
N THR A 28 19.49 5.39 16.71
CA THR A 28 18.99 6.76 16.65
C THR A 28 20.19 7.72 16.57
N VAL A 29 20.39 8.32 15.40
CA VAL A 29 21.30 9.47 15.24
C VAL A 29 20.71 10.66 15.98
N LEU A 30 21.32 10.98 17.12
CA LEU A 30 21.06 12.18 17.91
C LEU A 30 21.61 13.41 17.18
N VAL A 31 20.71 14.30 16.75
CA VAL A 31 21.05 15.68 16.38
C VAL A 31 21.26 16.47 17.68
N PRO A 32 22.39 17.15 17.89
CA PRO A 32 22.57 18.00 19.07
C PRO A 32 21.69 19.25 18.98
N ALA A 33 21.09 19.61 20.11
CA ALA A 33 20.40 20.88 20.30
C ALA A 33 21.41 22.03 20.38
N ASP A 34 21.22 23.08 19.57
CA ASP A 34 21.93 24.35 19.73
C ASP A 34 21.14 25.30 20.64
N ASP A 35 21.79 25.71 21.73
CA ASP A 35 21.35 26.70 22.69
C ASP A 35 21.41 28.12 22.11
N ALA A 36 20.45 28.95 22.54
CA ALA A 36 20.31 30.36 22.20
C ALA A 36 21.35 31.26 22.90
N SER A 37 21.96 32.20 22.17
CA SER A 37 22.16 33.59 22.61
C SER A 37 22.66 34.49 21.47
N GLY A 38 22.11 35.69 21.39
CA GLY A 38 22.31 36.63 20.28
C GLY A 38 23.53 37.56 20.40
N GLY A 39 23.81 38.27 19.30
CA GLY A 39 24.75 39.39 19.25
C GLY A 39 25.00 39.87 17.83
N ALA A 40 24.55 41.09 17.52
CA ALA A 40 24.75 41.80 16.25
C ALA A 40 26.20 42.30 16.05
N THR A 41 26.71 42.31 14.81
CA THR A 41 26.91 43.51 13.96
C THR A 41 27.71 43.22 12.69
N ASP A 42 27.22 43.84 11.61
CA ASP A 42 27.81 44.30 10.35
C ASP A 42 29.35 44.24 10.13
N GLN A 43 29.78 43.67 8.99
CA GLN A 43 30.66 44.33 7.99
C GLN A 43 31.02 43.38 6.84
N GLY A 44 30.82 43.87 5.61
CA GLY A 44 31.08 43.13 4.37
C GLY A 44 32.56 43.07 3.97
N ALA A 45 32.88 42.07 3.14
CA ALA A 45 33.83 42.16 2.04
C ALA A 45 33.72 40.89 1.18
N SER A 46 33.85 41.09 -0.13
CA SER A 46 33.79 40.14 -1.22
C SER A 46 34.39 38.75 -0.94
N SER A 47 33.61 37.71 -1.26
CA SER A 47 34.17 36.46 -1.77
C SER A 47 33.26 35.93 -2.88
N THR A 48 33.82 35.88 -4.08
CA THR A 48 33.36 35.03 -5.18
C THR A 48 33.24 33.59 -4.65
N SER A 49 32.03 33.10 -4.48
CA SER A 49 31.78 31.72 -4.07
C SER A 49 30.53 31.19 -4.78
N ASN A 50 30.78 30.25 -5.69
CA ASN A 50 29.91 29.16 -6.07
C ASN A 50 28.48 29.50 -6.51
N ALA A 51 28.36 29.82 -7.81
CA ALA A 51 27.25 29.31 -8.60
C ALA A 51 27.35 27.77 -8.64
N ALA A 52 26.88 27.11 -7.60
CA ALA A 52 26.75 25.66 -7.51
C ALA A 52 25.67 25.32 -6.47
N LEU A 53 24.41 25.61 -6.80
CA LEU A 53 23.23 25.06 -6.13
C LEU A 53 22.11 24.96 -7.17
N ALA A 54 22.27 24.00 -8.08
CA ALA A 54 21.22 23.39 -8.89
C ALA A 54 21.82 22.14 -9.55
N GLU A 55 22.40 21.24 -8.74
CA GLU A 55 22.52 19.85 -9.18
C GLU A 55 21.15 19.23 -8.94
N ASP A 56 20.26 19.40 -9.92
CA ASP A 56 19.07 18.56 -10.10
C ASP A 56 19.42 17.11 -9.79
N ASP A 57 18.50 16.38 -9.15
CA ASP A 57 18.47 14.93 -8.90
C ASP A 57 18.68 14.10 -10.19
N LYS A 58 19.85 14.20 -10.82
CA LYS A 58 20.19 13.52 -12.06
C LYS A 58 20.80 12.18 -11.71
N GLN A 59 19.91 11.19 -11.61
CA GLN A 59 20.32 9.80 -11.59
C GLN A 59 21.24 9.52 -12.79
N ALA A 60 22.42 8.95 -12.52
CA ALA A 60 23.37 8.61 -13.58
C ALA A 60 22.76 7.58 -14.57
N PRO A 61 23.13 7.63 -15.86
CA PRO A 61 22.69 6.64 -16.83
C PRO A 61 22.99 5.21 -16.37
N ILE A 62 22.03 4.31 -16.54
CA ILE A 62 22.12 2.91 -16.13
C ILE A 62 22.46 2.05 -17.34
N PRO A 63 23.62 1.38 -17.38
CA PRO A 63 23.96 0.47 -18.47
C PRO A 63 22.95 -0.68 -18.59
N PHE A 64 22.38 -0.88 -19.77
CA PHE A 64 21.40 -1.94 -20.02
C PHE A 64 21.50 -2.42 -21.49
N GLU A 65 21.60 -3.72 -21.73
CA GLU A 65 21.46 -4.31 -23.07
C GLU A 65 22.30 -3.67 -24.22
N GLY A 66 23.51 -3.20 -23.88
CA GLY A 66 24.45 -2.56 -24.81
C GLY A 66 24.23 -1.07 -25.05
N GLY A 67 23.24 -0.47 -24.38
CA GLY A 67 22.97 0.97 -24.33
C GLY A 67 22.80 1.45 -22.88
N GLN A 68 21.99 2.48 -22.69
CA GLN A 68 21.73 3.05 -21.37
C GLN A 68 20.26 3.44 -21.17
N LEU A 69 19.74 3.16 -19.97
CA LEU A 69 18.52 3.76 -19.47
C LEU A 69 18.85 5.10 -18.81
N THR A 70 18.02 6.11 -19.05
CA THR A 70 18.14 7.44 -18.45
C THR A 70 16.81 7.87 -17.89
N ILE A 71 16.83 8.53 -16.74
CA ILE A 71 15.69 9.22 -16.15
C ILE A 71 16.04 10.70 -16.13
N THR A 72 15.26 11.53 -16.83
CA THR A 72 15.54 12.96 -16.96
C THR A 72 14.29 13.77 -16.71
N GLN A 73 14.45 14.91 -16.04
CA GLN A 73 13.43 15.94 -15.86
C GLN A 73 13.91 17.19 -16.60
N GLN A 74 13.07 17.76 -17.46
CA GLN A 74 13.45 18.95 -18.25
C GLN A 74 13.16 20.27 -17.51
N GLU A 75 12.13 20.26 -16.68
CA GLU A 75 11.67 21.40 -15.88
C GLU A 75 11.67 20.98 -14.40
N GLU A 76 11.95 21.90 -13.48
CA GLU A 76 12.15 21.61 -12.03
C GLU A 76 10.96 20.85 -11.41
N ASP A 77 9.73 21.19 -11.81
CA ASP A 77 8.49 20.53 -11.38
C ASP A 77 7.80 19.75 -12.52
N GLY A 78 8.54 19.47 -13.61
CA GLY A 78 8.00 18.83 -14.81
C GLY A 78 7.99 17.31 -14.75
N GLU A 79 7.40 16.67 -15.78
CA GLU A 79 7.44 15.21 -15.92
C GLU A 79 8.88 14.68 -16.00
N ARG A 80 9.11 13.55 -15.33
CA ARG A 80 10.29 12.73 -15.47
C ARG A 80 10.07 11.72 -16.59
N VAL A 81 11.10 11.53 -17.42
CA VAL A 81 11.05 10.68 -18.60
C VAL A 81 12.06 9.55 -18.48
N LEU A 82 11.57 8.31 -18.53
CA LEU A 82 12.39 7.11 -18.73
C LEU A 82 12.66 6.94 -20.23
N ALA A 83 13.93 6.82 -20.61
CA ALA A 83 14.33 6.56 -21.98
C ALA A 83 15.44 5.51 -22.09
N PHE A 84 15.51 4.83 -23.23
CA PHE A 84 16.63 3.96 -23.63
C PHE A 84 17.31 4.57 -24.86
N ASP A 85 18.59 4.93 -24.74
CA ASP A 85 19.36 5.61 -25.80
C ASP A 85 18.60 6.80 -26.45
N GLY A 86 17.90 7.58 -25.62
CA GLY A 86 17.10 8.73 -26.05
C GLY A 86 15.69 8.42 -26.56
N LYS A 87 15.31 7.14 -26.71
CA LYS A 87 13.93 6.75 -27.01
C LYS A 87 13.12 6.65 -25.72
N GLN A 88 12.11 7.50 -25.57
CA GLN A 88 11.18 7.46 -24.44
C GLN A 88 10.45 6.12 -24.35
N LEU A 89 10.38 5.58 -23.14
CA LEU A 89 9.71 4.33 -22.78
C LEU A 89 8.50 4.57 -21.87
N ALA A 90 8.60 5.55 -20.96
CA ALA A 90 7.52 5.98 -20.05
C ALA A 90 7.81 7.40 -19.54
N SER A 91 6.79 8.10 -19.06
CA SER A 91 6.93 9.34 -18.29
C SER A 91 5.83 9.46 -17.25
N ASN A 92 6.15 10.10 -16.14
CA ASN A 92 5.19 10.58 -15.14
C ASN A 92 5.90 11.58 -14.19
N TYR A 93 5.19 12.13 -13.20
CA TYR A 93 5.75 13.02 -12.18
C TYR A 93 6.92 12.35 -11.44
N ASP A 94 6.71 11.12 -10.95
CA ASP A 94 7.74 10.30 -10.30
C ASP A 94 8.16 9.13 -11.19
N VAL A 95 9.48 9.00 -11.38
CA VAL A 95 10.11 7.89 -12.09
C VAL A 95 11.38 7.48 -11.33
N PHE A 96 11.42 6.24 -10.86
CA PHE A 96 12.53 5.70 -10.08
C PHE A 96 12.98 4.35 -10.61
N PHE A 97 14.27 4.18 -10.82
CA PHE A 97 14.82 2.86 -11.12
C PHE A 97 14.80 1.98 -9.86
N ASP A 98 14.21 0.79 -9.98
CA ASP A 98 14.20 -0.20 -8.91
C ASP A 98 15.47 -1.06 -9.02
N ARG A 99 15.56 -1.90 -10.05
CA ARG A 99 16.65 -2.86 -10.23
C ARG A 99 16.69 -3.50 -11.61
N ILE A 100 17.79 -4.19 -11.92
CA ILE A 100 17.88 -5.14 -13.03
C ILE A 100 17.85 -6.56 -12.47
N VAL A 101 17.07 -7.43 -13.10
CA VAL A 101 16.98 -8.87 -12.78
C VAL A 101 17.15 -9.70 -14.05
N GLU A 102 17.32 -11.01 -13.88
CA GLU A 102 17.32 -11.98 -14.99
C GLU A 102 16.11 -12.89 -14.86
N VAL A 103 15.38 -13.07 -15.96
CA VAL A 103 14.18 -13.91 -16.04
C VAL A 103 14.22 -14.68 -17.35
N GLY A 104 14.21 -16.01 -17.28
CA GLY A 104 14.32 -16.87 -18.45
C GLY A 104 15.60 -16.63 -19.27
N GLY A 105 16.70 -16.22 -18.61
CA GLY A 105 17.95 -15.84 -19.26
C GLY A 105 17.95 -14.46 -19.94
N VAL A 106 16.88 -13.67 -19.78
CA VAL A 106 16.76 -12.31 -20.33
C VAL A 106 16.95 -11.31 -19.21
N LYS A 107 17.81 -10.30 -19.43
CA LYS A 107 17.92 -9.17 -18.51
C LYS A 107 16.70 -8.26 -18.62
N VAL A 108 16.20 -7.84 -17.46
CA VAL A 108 14.98 -7.05 -17.33
C VAL A 108 15.25 -5.93 -16.34
N ALA A 109 15.03 -4.69 -16.76
CA ALA A 109 15.01 -3.56 -15.86
C ALA A 109 13.59 -3.31 -15.35
N LEU A 110 13.48 -3.06 -14.06
CA LEU A 110 12.25 -2.69 -13.37
C LEU A 110 12.34 -1.23 -12.96
N VAL A 111 11.32 -0.45 -13.29
CA VAL A 111 11.25 0.99 -13.03
C VAL A 111 9.88 1.32 -12.47
N ASP A 112 9.82 2.07 -11.40
CA ASP A 112 8.60 2.61 -10.81
C ASP A 112 8.24 3.93 -11.50
N VAL A 113 6.98 4.05 -11.94
CA VAL A 113 6.46 5.23 -12.66
C VAL A 113 5.07 5.57 -12.12
N GLY A 114 4.88 6.78 -11.62
CA GLY A 114 3.60 7.19 -11.01
C GLY A 114 3.45 8.68 -10.81
N ASP A 115 2.26 9.09 -10.38
CA ASP A 115 1.89 10.51 -10.18
C ASP A 115 2.56 11.12 -8.93
N GLY A 116 3.20 10.28 -8.12
CA GLY A 116 3.80 10.66 -6.84
C GLY A 116 2.77 10.82 -5.72
N GLY A 117 3.26 11.27 -4.57
CA GLY A 117 2.46 11.40 -3.34
C GLY A 117 2.41 10.12 -2.50
N ASN A 118 1.61 10.14 -1.44
CA ASN A 118 1.56 9.09 -0.42
C ASN A 118 0.27 8.25 -0.46
N GLN A 119 -0.64 8.53 -1.41
CA GLN A 119 -1.96 7.91 -1.46
C GLN A 119 -1.95 6.60 -2.25
N CYS A 120 -1.13 6.55 -3.30
CA CYS A 120 -1.11 5.46 -4.27
C CYS A 120 0.33 5.17 -4.70
N GLY A 121 0.64 3.87 -4.85
CA GLY A 121 1.97 3.44 -5.26
C GLY A 121 2.18 3.63 -6.76
N PRO A 122 3.43 3.76 -7.22
CA PRO A 122 3.73 3.84 -8.64
C PRO A 122 3.40 2.52 -9.35
N ALA A 123 3.08 2.61 -10.65
CA ALA A 123 3.03 1.45 -11.53
C ALA A 123 4.44 0.93 -11.81
N LYS A 124 4.56 -0.37 -12.16
CA LYS A 124 5.85 -0.96 -12.53
C LYS A 124 5.99 -1.03 -14.03
N VAL A 125 7.01 -0.38 -14.58
CA VAL A 125 7.43 -0.55 -15.98
C VAL A 125 8.51 -1.63 -16.07
N ILE A 126 8.25 -2.64 -16.89
CA ILE A 126 9.18 -3.72 -17.21
C ILE A 126 9.85 -3.35 -18.54
N VAL A 127 11.18 -3.32 -18.58
CA VAL A 127 11.96 -3.03 -19.78
C VAL A 127 12.88 -4.21 -20.09
N TRP A 128 12.85 -4.71 -21.32
CA TRP A 128 13.68 -5.84 -21.74
C TRP A 128 14.04 -5.74 -23.22
N LYS A 129 15.03 -6.53 -23.65
CA LYS A 129 15.38 -6.66 -25.06
C LYS A 129 15.35 -8.15 -25.45
N PRO A 130 14.40 -8.58 -26.31
CA PRO A 130 14.42 -9.93 -26.86
C PRO A 130 15.72 -10.19 -27.62
N GLU A 131 16.16 -11.44 -27.70
CA GLU A 131 17.34 -11.82 -28.47
C GLU A 131 17.19 -11.39 -29.94
N GLY A 132 18.18 -10.63 -30.45
CA GLY A 132 18.15 -10.05 -31.80
C GLY A 132 17.09 -8.95 -32.01
N GLY A 133 16.35 -8.57 -30.97
CA GLY A 133 15.27 -7.60 -31.02
C GLY A 133 15.67 -6.18 -30.60
N THR A 134 14.69 -5.28 -30.61
CA THR A 134 14.79 -3.92 -30.07
C THR A 134 14.26 -3.86 -28.65
N ILE A 135 14.65 -2.83 -27.90
CA ILE A 135 14.14 -2.58 -26.55
C ILE A 135 12.61 -2.55 -26.55
N GLN A 136 12.02 -3.26 -25.60
CA GLN A 136 10.58 -3.33 -25.34
C GLN A 136 10.30 -2.82 -23.93
N SER A 137 9.09 -2.32 -23.73
CA SER A 137 8.58 -2.01 -22.40
C SER A 137 7.10 -2.38 -22.27
N THR A 138 6.66 -2.66 -21.05
CA THR A 138 5.25 -2.79 -20.71
C THR A 138 5.01 -2.27 -19.30
N THR A 139 3.85 -1.69 -19.06
CA THR A 139 3.44 -1.18 -17.75
C THR A 139 2.55 -2.20 -17.06
N VAL A 140 2.82 -2.43 -15.79
CA VAL A 140 1.99 -3.19 -14.86
C VAL A 140 1.40 -2.21 -13.87
N GLU A 141 0.10 -2.00 -14.00
CA GLU A 141 -0.68 -1.07 -13.20
C GLU A 141 -1.97 -1.78 -12.79
N GLN A 142 -2.42 -1.54 -11.55
CA GLN A 142 -3.64 -2.11 -11.01
C GLN A 142 -4.42 -1.01 -10.28
N ASP A 143 -5.58 -0.64 -10.84
CA ASP A 143 -6.56 0.27 -10.25
C ASP A 143 -5.99 1.67 -9.90
N GLU A 144 -5.15 2.22 -10.78
CA GLU A 144 -4.58 3.56 -10.68
C GLU A 144 -3.68 3.80 -9.45
N CYS A 145 -3.47 2.78 -8.62
CA CYS A 145 -2.64 2.84 -7.40
C CYS A 145 -1.44 1.89 -7.40
N GLY A 146 -1.01 1.53 -8.61
CA GLY A 146 0.17 0.70 -8.84
C GLY A 146 -0.01 -0.75 -8.42
N ALA A 147 1.08 -1.51 -8.48
CA ALA A 147 1.13 -2.88 -7.98
C ALA A 147 2.17 -2.96 -6.85
N PRO A 148 1.96 -3.81 -5.83
CA PRO A 148 2.98 -4.15 -4.83
C PRO A 148 4.33 -4.53 -5.45
N PRO A 149 5.42 -4.47 -4.65
CA PRO A 149 6.75 -4.85 -5.12
C PRO A 149 6.77 -6.20 -5.82
N ALA A 150 7.41 -6.24 -6.99
CA ALA A 150 7.44 -7.42 -7.84
C ALA A 150 8.23 -8.57 -7.18
N ALA A 151 7.66 -9.78 -7.19
CA ALA A 151 8.34 -11.00 -6.80
C ALA A 151 8.99 -11.65 -8.03
N VAL A 152 10.31 -11.84 -8.01
CA VAL A 152 11.07 -12.32 -9.18
C VAL A 152 11.48 -13.77 -8.98
N SER A 153 11.29 -14.59 -10.01
CA SER A 153 11.77 -15.96 -10.10
C SER A 153 12.58 -16.15 -11.39
N ASP A 154 13.24 -17.30 -11.53
CA ASP A 154 14.00 -17.66 -12.73
C ASP A 154 13.15 -17.68 -14.01
N ALA A 155 11.82 -17.86 -13.91
CA ALA A 155 10.94 -18.04 -15.07
C ALA A 155 10.00 -16.85 -15.32
N ALA A 156 9.60 -16.14 -14.27
CA ALA A 156 8.63 -15.06 -14.36
C ALA A 156 8.78 -14.04 -13.21
N ILE A 157 8.22 -12.86 -13.45
CA ILE A 157 7.98 -11.81 -12.47
C ILE A 157 6.51 -11.85 -12.08
N TYR A 158 6.20 -11.88 -10.79
CA TYR A 158 4.85 -11.94 -10.26
C TYR A 158 4.47 -10.64 -9.57
N PHE A 159 3.23 -10.23 -9.76
CA PHE A 159 2.64 -9.04 -9.18
C PHE A 159 1.40 -9.48 -8.41
N VAL A 160 1.52 -9.43 -7.08
CA VAL A 160 0.41 -9.70 -6.16
C VAL A 160 -0.33 -8.38 -5.99
N PRO A 161 -1.65 -8.28 -6.20
CA PRO A 161 -2.39 -7.03 -6.03
C PRO A 161 -2.49 -6.57 -4.57
N TYR A 162 -2.64 -5.26 -4.35
CA TYR A 162 -3.20 -4.75 -3.10
C TYR A 162 -4.70 -5.11 -3.06
N LEU A 163 -5.05 -6.03 -2.16
CA LEU A 163 -6.42 -6.45 -1.94
C LEU A 163 -7.01 -5.66 -0.78
N LEU A 164 -8.14 -5.02 -1.04
CA LEU A 164 -8.96 -4.41 0.00
C LEU A 164 -9.95 -5.45 0.55
N PRO A 165 -10.46 -5.26 1.78
CA PRO A 165 -11.52 -6.08 2.32
C PRO A 165 -12.67 -6.32 1.33
N GLY A 166 -13.04 -7.59 1.11
CA GLY A 166 -14.07 -8.01 0.16
C GLY A 166 -13.63 -8.05 -1.33
N ALA A 167 -12.43 -7.57 -1.67
CA ALA A 167 -11.96 -7.53 -3.05
C ALA A 167 -11.41 -8.89 -3.52
N SER A 168 -11.61 -9.17 -4.81
CA SER A 168 -10.92 -10.24 -5.54
C SER A 168 -10.32 -9.66 -6.81
N LYS A 169 -9.02 -9.86 -7.02
CA LYS A 169 -8.26 -9.28 -8.15
C LYS A 169 -7.36 -10.32 -8.81
N PRO A 170 -6.99 -10.13 -10.09
CA PRO A 170 -6.01 -11.00 -10.73
C PRO A 170 -4.62 -10.77 -10.11
N ALA A 171 -3.95 -11.86 -9.77
CA ALA A 171 -2.50 -11.86 -9.66
C ALA A 171 -1.93 -11.92 -11.07
N LEU A 172 -0.98 -11.04 -11.36
CA LEU A 172 -0.36 -10.95 -12.68
C LEU A 172 1.00 -11.61 -12.65
N GLN A 173 1.43 -12.08 -13.81
CA GLN A 173 2.78 -12.53 -14.06
C GLN A 173 3.27 -12.01 -15.40
N TRP A 174 4.57 -11.81 -15.51
CA TRP A 174 5.22 -11.47 -16.76
C TRP A 174 6.42 -12.40 -16.99
N SER A 175 6.60 -12.84 -18.24
CA SER A 175 7.81 -13.53 -18.67
C SER A 175 8.23 -13.05 -20.06
N PRO A 176 9.51 -13.17 -20.45
CA PRO A 176 9.97 -12.71 -21.76
C PRO A 176 9.25 -13.36 -22.93
N THR A 177 8.88 -14.64 -22.80
CA THR A 177 8.19 -15.41 -23.85
C THR A 177 6.67 -15.33 -23.77
N GLY A 178 6.11 -15.16 -22.57
CA GLY A 178 4.67 -15.16 -22.34
C GLY A 178 4.03 -13.78 -22.28
N GLY A 179 4.82 -12.71 -22.10
CA GLY A 179 4.31 -11.37 -21.83
C GLY A 179 3.55 -11.29 -20.50
N LEU A 180 2.81 -10.19 -20.30
CA LEU A 180 1.97 -9.98 -19.12
C LEU A 180 0.70 -10.84 -19.24
N SER A 181 0.41 -11.63 -18.21
CA SER A 181 -0.73 -12.54 -18.16
C SER A 181 -1.23 -12.72 -16.72
N THR A 182 -2.43 -13.24 -16.55
CA THR A 182 -2.97 -13.59 -15.23
C THR A 182 -2.42 -14.93 -14.75
N SER A 183 -1.82 -14.96 -13.57
CA SER A 183 -1.35 -16.20 -12.90
C SER A 183 -2.43 -16.86 -12.06
N GLY A 184 -3.41 -16.07 -11.58
CA GLY A 184 -4.55 -16.54 -10.80
C GLY A 184 -5.44 -15.39 -10.35
N SER A 185 -6.46 -15.69 -9.54
CA SER A 185 -7.23 -14.69 -8.82
C SER A 185 -6.97 -14.85 -7.32
N LEU A 186 -6.70 -13.74 -6.66
CA LEU A 186 -6.54 -13.66 -5.21
C LEU A 186 -7.69 -12.87 -4.62
N THR A 187 -8.13 -13.28 -3.44
CA THR A 187 -9.22 -12.66 -2.68
C THR A 187 -8.67 -12.26 -1.33
N TYR A 188 -9.09 -11.11 -0.82
CA TYR A 188 -8.74 -10.69 0.53
C TYR A 188 -9.18 -11.74 1.54
N MET A 189 -8.32 -12.05 2.50
CA MET A 189 -8.64 -12.90 3.64
C MET A 189 -8.12 -12.22 4.91
N PRO A 190 -8.93 -12.14 5.98
CA PRO A 190 -8.47 -11.62 7.26
C PRO A 190 -7.45 -12.56 7.91
N GLU A 191 -6.78 -12.09 8.96
CA GLU A 191 -5.87 -12.89 9.77
C GLU A 191 -6.64 -14.02 10.48
N PRO A 192 -6.36 -15.29 10.14
CA PRO A 192 -7.17 -16.40 10.63
C PRO A 192 -6.98 -16.62 12.13
N GLY A 193 -8.08 -16.91 12.84
CA GLY A 193 -8.11 -17.23 14.26
C GLY A 193 -8.16 -16.03 15.19
N THR A 194 -8.25 -14.80 14.66
CA THR A 194 -8.47 -13.59 15.45
C THR A 194 -9.96 -13.38 15.74
N ASP A 195 -10.28 -12.85 16.92
CA ASP A 195 -11.67 -12.64 17.37
C ASP A 195 -11.82 -11.26 18.02
N TRP A 196 -13.02 -10.89 18.47
CA TRP A 196 -13.34 -9.59 19.08
C TRP A 196 -12.43 -9.21 20.26
N LYS A 197 -11.94 -10.21 21.02
CA LYS A 197 -10.99 -10.00 22.12
C LYS A 197 -9.59 -9.53 21.66
N ASP A 198 -9.27 -9.73 20.39
CA ASP A 198 -7.98 -9.39 19.78
C ASP A 198 -8.01 -8.01 19.10
N VAL A 199 -9.18 -7.36 19.09
CA VAL A 199 -9.35 -5.99 18.58
C VAL A 199 -8.65 -5.00 19.50
N ASP A 200 -7.66 -4.31 18.95
CA ASP A 200 -6.84 -3.33 19.68
C ASP A 200 -6.60 -2.08 18.82
N PRO A 201 -7.42 -1.02 18.98
CA PRO A 201 -7.30 0.18 18.15
C PRO A 201 -5.99 0.94 18.35
N SER A 202 -5.21 0.64 19.40
CA SER A 202 -3.90 1.28 19.59
C SER A 202 -2.82 0.76 18.64
N LYS A 203 -3.08 -0.35 17.93
CA LYS A 203 -2.20 -0.93 16.93
C LYS A 203 -2.57 -0.57 15.50
N TYR A 204 -3.64 0.19 15.32
CA TYR A 204 -4.14 0.55 14.00
C TYR A 204 -3.54 1.87 13.57
N ASP A 205 -2.98 1.89 12.36
CA ASP A 205 -2.58 3.12 11.71
C ASP A 205 -3.82 3.82 11.14
N ASN A 206 -4.79 3.04 10.64
CA ASN A 206 -6.07 3.51 10.13
C ASN A 206 -7.21 2.52 10.50
N ILE A 207 -8.46 2.98 10.58
CA ILE A 207 -9.63 2.15 10.91
C ILE A 207 -9.82 0.96 9.96
N ILE A 208 -9.35 1.06 8.71
CA ILE A 208 -9.39 -0.06 7.76
C ILE A 208 -8.56 -1.28 8.25
N ASP A 209 -7.58 -1.07 9.13
CA ASP A 209 -6.81 -2.17 9.73
C ASP A 209 -7.67 -3.09 10.60
N ALA A 210 -8.83 -2.63 11.06
CA ALA A 210 -9.79 -3.46 11.79
C ALA A 210 -10.29 -4.65 10.96
N PHE A 211 -10.28 -4.56 9.63
CA PHE A 211 -10.64 -5.69 8.75
C PHE A 211 -9.60 -6.82 8.72
N HIS A 212 -8.38 -6.60 9.23
CA HIS A 212 -7.43 -7.71 9.44
C HIS A 212 -7.95 -8.70 10.48
N ASN A 213 -8.80 -8.26 11.42
CA ASN A 213 -9.43 -9.15 12.39
C ASN A 213 -10.55 -9.96 11.74
N GLU A 214 -10.50 -11.29 11.86
CA GLU A 214 -11.42 -12.23 11.20
C GLU A 214 -12.87 -12.05 11.66
N ALA A 215 -13.12 -11.87 12.96
CA ALA A 215 -14.48 -11.66 13.45
C ALA A 215 -15.08 -10.33 12.97
N VAL A 216 -14.26 -9.26 12.94
CA VAL A 216 -14.67 -7.97 12.37
C VAL A 216 -14.94 -8.09 10.88
N TYR A 217 -14.04 -8.74 10.13
CA TYR A 217 -14.19 -8.95 8.69
C TYR A 217 -15.50 -9.66 8.34
N TRP A 218 -15.77 -10.82 8.94
CA TRP A 218 -16.99 -11.59 8.62
C TRP A 218 -18.27 -10.89 9.07
N GLN A 219 -18.22 -10.14 10.19
CA GLN A 219 -19.35 -9.32 10.60
C GLN A 219 -19.59 -8.17 9.61
N ALA A 220 -18.53 -7.59 9.05
CA ALA A 220 -18.63 -6.54 8.05
C ALA A 220 -19.13 -7.10 6.72
N GLU A 221 -18.64 -8.26 6.26
CA GLU A 221 -19.13 -8.93 5.06
C GLU A 221 -20.62 -9.26 5.18
N THR A 222 -21.08 -9.70 6.35
CA THR A 222 -22.51 -9.94 6.61
C THR A 222 -23.37 -8.68 6.48
N LEU A 223 -22.84 -7.52 6.89
CA LEU A 223 -23.55 -6.24 6.85
C LEU A 223 -23.51 -5.58 5.47
N LEU A 224 -22.35 -5.57 4.83
CA LEU A 224 -22.05 -4.83 3.61
C LEU A 224 -22.22 -5.67 2.35
N GLY A 225 -21.93 -6.98 2.42
CA GLY A 225 -21.96 -7.88 1.27
C GLY A 225 -21.17 -7.32 0.09
N LYS A 226 -21.84 -7.13 -1.04
CA LYS A 226 -21.25 -6.58 -2.27
C LYS A 226 -20.71 -5.15 -2.13
N ASP A 227 -21.16 -4.40 -1.11
CA ASP A 227 -20.76 -3.01 -0.90
C ASP A 227 -19.46 -2.91 -0.06
N MET A 228 -18.91 -4.04 0.38
CA MET A 228 -17.70 -4.10 1.22
C MET A 228 -16.45 -3.53 0.54
N PRO A 229 -16.12 -3.86 -0.74
CA PRO A 229 -14.93 -3.28 -1.39
C PRO A 229 -15.02 -1.76 -1.52
N ASP A 230 -16.21 -1.27 -1.84
CA ASP A 230 -16.54 0.14 -1.96
C ASP A 230 -16.40 0.88 -0.62
N MET A 231 -16.94 0.29 0.45
CA MET A 231 -16.79 0.80 1.81
C MET A 231 -15.31 0.82 2.23
N ALA A 232 -14.57 -0.26 1.99
CA ALA A 232 -13.15 -0.30 2.31
C ALA A 232 -12.36 0.77 1.55
N THR A 233 -12.65 0.96 0.26
CA THR A 233 -12.03 2.03 -0.55
C THR A 233 -12.31 3.42 0.04
N SER A 234 -13.53 3.65 0.52
CA SER A 234 -13.90 4.92 1.17
C SER A 234 -13.23 5.17 2.52
N LEU A 235 -12.48 4.21 3.07
CA LEU A 235 -11.76 4.34 4.34
C LEU A 235 -10.23 4.40 4.15
N LEU A 236 -9.73 4.35 2.91
CA LEU A 236 -8.30 4.21 2.64
C LEU A 236 -7.47 5.41 3.09
N VAL A 237 -7.94 6.61 2.78
CA VAL A 237 -7.27 7.84 3.19
C VAL A 237 -7.94 8.34 4.46
N GLY A 238 -7.34 8.03 5.61
CA GLY A 238 -7.88 8.35 6.92
C GLY A 238 -6.79 8.55 7.97
N GLY A 239 -7.20 9.03 9.14
CA GLY A 239 -6.33 9.14 10.31
C GLY A 239 -6.53 7.99 11.30
N GLY A 240 -5.82 8.07 12.43
CA GLY A 240 -6.01 7.15 13.54
C GLY A 240 -7.42 7.21 14.15
N THR A 241 -7.73 6.24 15.01
CA THR A 241 -9.07 6.08 15.57
C THR A 241 -9.36 7.01 16.76
N GLU A 242 -10.60 7.49 16.85
CA GLU A 242 -11.16 8.14 18.04
C GLU A 242 -12.03 7.16 18.84
N LYS A 243 -12.37 7.50 20.09
CA LYS A 243 -13.23 6.67 20.97
C LYS A 243 -14.51 7.41 21.34
N THR A 244 -15.63 6.70 21.35
CA THR A 244 -16.92 7.17 21.87
C THR A 244 -17.01 6.97 23.39
N ALA A 245 -18.06 7.53 24.00
CA ALA A 245 -18.33 7.36 25.43
C ALA A 245 -18.70 5.92 25.80
N SER A 246 -19.33 5.17 24.90
CA SER A 246 -19.65 3.74 25.09
C SER A 246 -18.43 2.82 24.96
N GLY A 247 -17.29 3.33 24.49
CA GLY A 247 -16.07 2.54 24.28
C GLY A 247 -15.95 1.93 22.88
N ALA A 248 -16.89 2.21 21.96
CA ALA A 248 -16.67 1.99 20.55
C ALA A 248 -15.54 2.91 20.06
N PHE A 249 -14.80 2.47 19.04
CA PHE A 249 -13.83 3.32 18.36
C PHE A 249 -14.25 3.52 16.91
N TYR A 250 -13.86 4.64 16.34
CA TYR A 250 -14.29 5.05 15.00
C TYR A 250 -13.24 5.86 14.27
N ALA A 251 -13.36 5.94 12.96
CA ALA A 251 -12.72 6.98 12.14
C ALA A 251 -13.54 7.22 10.87
N SER A 252 -13.23 8.31 10.18
CA SER A 252 -13.62 8.54 8.79
C SER A 252 -12.41 8.42 7.87
N GLY A 253 -12.70 8.18 6.60
CA GLY A 253 -11.72 8.26 5.52
C GLY A 253 -12.34 8.72 4.22
N CYS A 254 -11.52 8.80 3.18
CA CYS A 254 -11.94 9.07 1.82
C CYS A 254 -11.33 8.08 0.82
N VAL A 255 -11.92 8.08 -0.38
CA VAL A 255 -11.36 7.43 -1.57
C VAL A 255 -10.10 8.20 -1.98
N PRO A 256 -8.98 7.52 -2.31
CA PRO A 256 -7.79 8.17 -2.85
C PRO A 256 -8.14 9.09 -4.02
N HIS A 257 -7.59 10.31 -4.02
CA HIS A 257 -7.83 11.35 -5.03
C HIS A 257 -9.27 11.92 -5.10
N ASP A 258 -10.22 11.45 -4.28
CA ASP A 258 -11.64 11.89 -4.28
C ASP A 258 -12.17 12.18 -2.85
N CYS A 259 -11.38 12.89 -2.04
CA CYS A 259 -11.81 13.30 -0.71
C CYS A 259 -12.92 14.36 -0.79
N GLY A 260 -14.03 14.11 -0.09
CA GLY A 260 -15.25 14.90 -0.11
C GLY A 260 -16.35 14.33 -1.02
N GLY A 261 -16.03 13.39 -1.90
CA GLY A 261 -16.98 12.73 -2.80
C GLY A 261 -17.65 11.53 -2.13
N ASN A 262 -16.85 10.51 -1.83
CA ASN A 262 -17.32 9.18 -1.43
C ASN A 262 -16.89 8.77 -0.02
N ASP A 263 -16.74 9.73 0.88
CA ASP A 263 -16.15 9.54 2.21
C ASP A 263 -16.86 8.46 3.04
N GLY A 264 -16.04 7.65 3.72
CA GLY A 264 -16.46 6.55 4.57
C GLY A 264 -16.38 6.91 6.05
N PHE A 265 -17.16 6.21 6.85
CA PHE A 265 -17.11 6.19 8.30
C PHE A 265 -17.30 4.75 8.76
N MET A 266 -16.48 4.34 9.72
CA MET A 266 -16.60 3.05 10.38
C MET A 266 -16.47 3.24 11.88
N ALA A 267 -17.36 2.59 12.63
CA ALA A 267 -17.22 2.40 14.05
C ALA A 267 -17.31 0.91 14.42
N VAL A 268 -16.49 0.52 15.39
CA VAL A 268 -16.38 -0.83 15.91
C VAL A 268 -16.69 -0.77 17.41
N ASP A 269 -17.64 -1.60 17.85
CA ASP A 269 -17.95 -1.81 19.26
C ASP A 269 -17.52 -3.23 19.66
N PRO A 270 -16.31 -3.40 20.24
CA PRO A 270 -15.81 -4.70 20.68
C PRO A 270 -16.56 -5.27 21.88
N ALA A 271 -17.30 -4.48 22.64
CA ALA A 271 -18.05 -4.98 23.79
C ALA A 271 -19.37 -5.62 23.35
N SER A 272 -20.02 -5.03 22.36
CA SER A 272 -21.28 -5.55 21.80
C SER A 272 -21.11 -6.44 20.58
N HIS A 273 -19.89 -6.57 20.06
CA HIS A 273 -19.56 -7.27 18.81
C HIS A 273 -20.33 -6.69 17.61
N LYS A 274 -20.32 -5.35 17.48
CA LYS A 274 -21.09 -4.64 16.46
C LYS A 274 -20.22 -3.72 15.63
N LEU A 275 -20.66 -3.53 14.38
CA LEU A 275 -20.06 -2.61 13.43
C LEU A 275 -21.12 -1.65 12.92
N TYR A 276 -20.65 -0.44 12.59
CA TYR A 276 -21.48 0.64 12.06
C TYR A 276 -20.70 1.29 10.93
N PHE A 277 -21.32 1.37 9.76
CA PHE A 277 -20.71 1.93 8.56
C PHE A 277 -21.60 3.02 7.99
N ALA A 278 -21.00 4.13 7.59
CA ALA A 278 -21.66 5.13 6.77
C ALA A 278 -20.78 5.49 5.58
N ARG A 279 -21.37 5.69 4.41
CA ARG A 279 -20.68 6.24 3.25
C ARG A 279 -21.54 7.33 2.65
N ARG A 280 -20.93 8.45 2.28
CA ARG A 280 -21.63 9.56 1.63
C ARG A 280 -22.36 9.05 0.38
N GLY A 281 -23.66 9.30 0.30
CA GLY A 281 -24.49 8.91 -0.85
C GLY A 281 -24.63 10.05 -1.86
N ASP A 282 -24.91 9.69 -3.12
CA ASP A 282 -25.07 10.63 -4.24
C ASP A 282 -26.22 11.63 -4.04
N ASN A 283 -27.20 11.30 -3.20
CA ASN A 283 -28.38 12.10 -2.90
C ASN A 283 -28.19 13.03 -1.68
N GLY A 284 -26.99 13.10 -1.11
CA GLY A 284 -26.68 13.90 0.07
C GLY A 284 -27.01 13.25 1.41
N GLU A 285 -27.69 12.09 1.43
CA GLU A 285 -27.86 11.28 2.63
C GLU A 285 -26.81 10.15 2.67
N PRO A 286 -26.20 9.85 3.83
CA PRO A 286 -25.28 8.74 3.93
C PRO A 286 -26.01 7.41 3.83
N ASN A 287 -25.47 6.49 3.03
CA ASN A 287 -25.84 5.09 3.09
C ASN A 287 -25.30 4.51 4.39
N THR A 288 -26.13 3.79 5.18
CA THR A 288 -25.74 3.30 6.51
C THR A 288 -26.01 1.81 6.69
N TRP A 289 -25.06 1.12 7.33
CA TRP A 289 -25.14 -0.30 7.66
C TRP A 289 -24.74 -0.53 9.13
N PRO A 290 -25.61 -1.12 9.97
CA PRO A 290 -27.06 -1.31 9.75
C PRO A 290 -27.78 0.04 9.57
N PRO A 291 -29.11 0.08 9.33
CA PRO A 291 -29.83 1.36 9.23
C PRO A 291 -29.59 2.25 10.45
N VAL A 292 -29.26 3.53 10.23
CA VAL A 292 -28.85 4.51 11.27
C VAL A 292 -29.78 4.55 12.48
N LYS A 293 -31.09 4.32 12.31
CA LYS A 293 -32.07 4.29 13.41
C LYS A 293 -31.71 3.30 14.53
N THR A 294 -30.96 2.26 14.21
CA THR A 294 -30.52 1.20 15.13
C THR A 294 -29.22 1.52 15.87
N TRP A 295 -28.54 2.61 15.51
CA TRP A 295 -27.23 2.94 16.08
C TRP A 295 -27.36 3.57 17.47
N PRO A 296 -26.39 3.31 18.38
CA PRO A 296 -26.22 4.08 19.61
C PRO A 296 -26.10 5.58 19.33
N THR A 297 -26.57 6.41 20.27
CA THR A 297 -26.57 7.87 20.11
C THR A 297 -25.17 8.43 19.92
N ASP A 298 -24.20 7.97 20.71
CA ASP A 298 -22.83 8.45 20.65
C ASP A 298 -22.09 8.04 19.36
N VAL A 299 -22.44 6.90 18.77
CA VAL A 299 -21.94 6.50 17.44
C VAL A 299 -22.52 7.37 16.33
N LYS A 300 -23.80 7.76 16.43
CA LYS A 300 -24.41 8.72 15.49
C LYS A 300 -23.76 10.09 15.59
N GLU A 301 -23.58 10.58 16.81
CA GLU A 301 -22.89 11.85 17.06
C GLU A 301 -21.45 11.83 16.53
N ALA A 302 -20.74 10.71 16.67
CA ALA A 302 -19.42 10.53 16.10
C ALA A 302 -19.43 10.59 14.56
N MET A 303 -20.40 9.93 13.91
CA MET A 303 -20.59 9.99 12.45
C MET A 303 -20.88 11.42 11.98
N ASP A 304 -21.85 12.10 12.60
CA ASP A 304 -22.24 13.47 12.25
C ASP A 304 -21.07 14.46 12.42
N LYS A 305 -20.25 14.27 13.47
CA LYS A 305 -19.02 15.03 13.68
C LYS A 305 -17.98 14.74 12.58
N ALA A 306 -17.80 13.48 12.22
CA ALA A 306 -16.74 13.03 11.32
C ALA A 306 -17.01 13.37 9.84
N GLN A 307 -18.27 13.32 9.41
CA GLN A 307 -18.66 13.61 8.02
C GLN A 307 -19.11 15.07 7.82
N GLY A 308 -19.19 15.84 8.91
CA GLY A 308 -19.86 17.14 8.94
C GLY A 308 -21.37 16.95 8.90
N THR A 309 -22.12 17.76 9.66
CA THR A 309 -23.58 17.75 9.58
C THR A 309 -24.00 17.97 8.13
N ALA A 310 -24.79 17.05 7.57
CA ALA A 310 -25.60 17.34 6.39
C ALA A 310 -26.41 18.60 6.72
N ASN A 311 -26.04 19.72 6.09
CA ASN A 311 -26.77 20.98 6.23
C ASN A 311 -28.16 20.87 5.62
#